data_AF-Q112Y3-F1
#
_entry.id   AF-Q112Y3-F1
#
_cell.length_a   1.000
_cell.length_b   1.000
_cell.length_c   1.000
_cell.angle_alpha   90.00
_cell.angle_beta   90.00
_cell.angle_gamma   90.00
#
_symmetry.space_group_name_H-M   'P 1'
#
loop_
_entity.id
_entity.type
_entity.pdbx_description
1 polymer ?
#
loop_
_entity_poly.entity_id
_entity_poly.type
_entity_poly.pdbx_seq_one_letter_code
_entity_poly.pdbx_strand_id
1 'polypeptide(L)'
;MWQDNLSLGAAPNYAVALRAGAGFEMTAEMEERFEQEQDNLTSPKLPRIRNVYRLQLVTEDDPHTPIEENLSIKLPYHTKGKPIIIGGDGSDYTDVDIYLPGIADRCASLSVNNRVVEIQCWATGKVQINRTLMERRGKKSLRHGQIITLLRNDKPDKYYCFCFYDTLYDPQS
;
A
#
# COMPACT_ATOMS: atom_id res chain seq x y z
N MET A 1 -20.04 -37.30 -33.27
CA MET A 1 -18.92 -36.37 -33.53
C MET A 1 -18.84 -35.48 -32.31
N TRP A 2 -17.97 -35.81 -31.36
CA TRP A 2 -17.83 -35.03 -30.12
C TRP A 2 -16.75 -33.98 -30.37
N GLN A 3 -17.08 -32.71 -30.18
CA GLN A 3 -16.10 -31.62 -30.16
C GLN A 3 -15.57 -31.51 -28.73
N ASP A 4 -14.28 -31.80 -28.56
CA ASP A 4 -13.54 -31.47 -27.36
C ASP A 4 -13.42 -29.94 -27.26
N ASN A 5 -14.21 -29.35 -26.35
CA ASN A 5 -13.95 -27.99 -25.88
C ASN A 5 -12.71 -28.03 -24.98
N LEU A 6 -11.53 -27.83 -25.57
CA LEU A 6 -10.35 -27.40 -24.83
C LEU A 6 -10.66 -26.03 -24.21
N SER A 7 -11.04 -26.01 -22.95
CA SER A 7 -10.98 -24.79 -22.14
C SER A 7 -9.52 -24.35 -22.11
N LEU A 8 -9.20 -23.25 -22.81
CA LEU A 8 -7.96 -22.51 -22.56
C LEU A 8 -7.99 -22.14 -21.08
N GLY A 9 -7.19 -22.81 -20.27
CA GLY A 9 -6.98 -22.43 -18.88
C GLY A 9 -6.49 -20.99 -18.88
N ALA A 10 -7.36 -20.06 -18.45
CA ALA A 10 -6.95 -18.70 -18.19
C ALA A 10 -5.77 -18.78 -17.21
N ALA A 11 -4.62 -18.24 -17.62
CA ALA A 11 -3.48 -18.17 -16.71
C ALA A 11 -3.94 -17.42 -15.45
N PRO A 12 -3.63 -17.91 -14.24
CA PRO A 12 -4.00 -17.22 -13.02
C PRO A 12 -3.54 -15.76 -13.10
N ASN A 13 -4.49 -14.85 -12.92
CA ASN A 13 -4.19 -13.44 -12.96
C ASN A 13 -3.50 -13.06 -11.65
N TYR A 14 -2.19 -12.84 -11.76
CA TYR A 14 -1.38 -12.41 -10.64
C TYR A 14 -1.25 -10.89 -10.63
N ALA A 15 -1.60 -10.29 -9.49
CA ALA A 15 -1.38 -8.88 -9.23
C ALA A 15 -0.16 -8.68 -8.34
N VAL A 16 0.49 -7.53 -8.49
CA VAL A 16 1.50 -7.09 -7.53
C VAL A 16 0.82 -6.27 -6.44
N ALA A 17 1.18 -6.51 -5.18
CA ALA A 17 0.42 -6.01 -4.05
C ALA A 17 1.31 -5.69 -2.85
N LEU A 18 0.79 -4.85 -1.97
CA LEU A 18 1.31 -4.62 -0.63
C LEU A 18 0.34 -5.25 0.37
N ARG A 19 0.81 -6.20 1.18
CA ARG A 19 0.04 -6.72 2.31
C ARG A 19 0.44 -5.99 3.57
N ALA A 20 -0.52 -5.38 4.25
CA ALA A 20 -0.32 -4.74 5.54
C ALA A 20 0.05 -5.77 6.62
N GLY A 21 1.02 -5.41 7.45
CA GLY A 21 1.52 -6.22 8.57
C GLY A 21 1.53 -5.40 9.87
N ALA A 22 2.59 -5.55 10.66
CA ALA A 22 2.77 -4.81 11.91
C ALA A 22 2.62 -3.28 11.74
N GLY A 23 1.98 -2.64 12.73
CA GLY A 23 1.62 -1.22 12.70
C GLY A 23 0.22 -0.92 12.15
N PHE A 24 -0.47 -1.92 11.62
CA PHE A 24 -1.84 -1.84 11.13
C PHE A 24 -2.83 -2.60 12.04
N GLU A 25 -2.51 -2.75 13.32
CA GLU A 25 -3.40 -3.41 14.27
C GLU A 25 -4.70 -2.61 14.41
N MET A 26 -5.84 -3.26 14.18
CA MET A 26 -7.17 -2.68 14.33
C MET A 26 -7.80 -3.13 15.65
N THR A 27 -8.49 -2.21 16.31
CA THR A 27 -9.25 -2.47 17.55
C THR A 27 -10.66 -1.93 17.37
N ALA A 28 -11.64 -2.45 18.12
CA ALA A 28 -13.03 -1.98 18.04
C ALA A 28 -13.17 -0.46 18.26
N GLU A 29 -12.39 0.12 19.19
CA GLU A 29 -12.37 1.58 19.40
C GLU A 29 -11.83 2.37 18.20
N MET A 30 -10.91 1.77 17.44
CA MET A 30 -10.38 2.38 16.22
C MET A 30 -11.38 2.26 15.06
N GLU A 31 -12.10 1.14 14.94
CA GLU A 31 -13.18 0.97 13.96
C GLU A 31 -14.28 2.03 14.19
N GLU A 32 -14.77 2.17 15.43
CA GLU A 32 -15.77 3.18 15.78
C GLU A 32 -15.28 4.60 15.44
N ARG A 33 -14.01 4.89 15.75
CA ARG A 33 -13.41 6.18 15.41
C ARG A 33 -13.31 6.39 13.89
N PHE A 34 -13.07 5.33 13.12
CA PHE A 34 -12.99 5.41 11.67
C PHE A 34 -14.34 5.84 11.07
N GLU A 35 -15.43 5.23 11.52
CA GLU A 35 -16.80 5.58 11.11
C GLU A 35 -17.09 7.05 11.44
N GLN A 36 -16.76 7.50 12.65
CA GLN A 36 -16.92 8.90 13.07
C GLN A 36 -16.06 9.88 12.26
N GLU A 37 -14.88 9.47 11.79
CA GLU A 37 -14.00 10.27 10.93
C GLU A 37 -14.50 10.33 9.48
N GLN A 38 -15.26 9.35 9.01
CA GLN A 38 -15.84 9.37 7.67
C GLN A 38 -16.91 10.47 7.54
N ASP A 39 -17.59 10.76 8.65
CA ASP A 39 -18.63 11.80 8.74
C ASP A 39 -18.07 13.21 9.00
N ASN A 40 -16.79 13.33 9.41
CA ASN A 40 -16.17 14.59 9.82
C ASN A 40 -14.94 14.94 8.95
N LEU A 41 -14.89 16.15 8.41
CA LEU A 41 -13.79 16.69 7.56
C LEU A 41 -12.43 16.89 8.30
N THR A 42 -12.16 16.14 9.37
CA THR A 42 -10.93 16.25 10.16
C THR A 42 -9.79 15.40 9.59
N SER A 43 -8.55 15.79 9.91
CA SER A 43 -7.34 15.00 9.59
C SER A 43 -7.50 13.53 9.99
N PRO A 44 -7.40 12.59 9.04
CA PRO A 44 -7.64 11.18 9.31
C PRO A 44 -6.62 10.62 10.31
N LYS A 45 -7.06 9.86 11.32
CA LYS A 45 -6.13 9.30 12.34
C LYS A 45 -5.79 7.84 12.11
N LEU A 46 -6.34 7.24 11.06
CA LEU A 46 -6.14 5.84 10.72
C LEU A 46 -5.62 5.66 9.29
N PRO A 47 -4.76 4.64 9.05
CA PRO A 47 -4.29 4.28 7.73
C PRO A 47 -5.43 4.07 6.73
N ARG A 48 -5.32 4.65 5.53
CA ARG A 48 -6.33 4.48 4.47
C ARG A 48 -5.78 4.75 3.09
N ILE A 49 -6.45 4.22 2.08
CA ILE A 49 -6.25 4.64 0.69
C ILE A 49 -6.96 5.99 0.50
N ARG A 50 -6.23 7.01 0.04
CA ARG A 50 -6.82 8.30 -0.36
C ARG A 50 -7.21 8.32 -1.83
N ASN A 51 -6.48 7.59 -2.67
CA ASN A 51 -6.73 7.54 -4.11
C ASN A 51 -7.32 6.21 -4.57
N VAL A 52 -8.60 6.01 -4.24
CA VAL A 52 -9.37 4.79 -4.53
C VAL A 52 -9.58 4.51 -6.03
N TYR A 53 -9.33 5.50 -6.89
CA TYR A 53 -9.37 5.32 -8.35
C TYR A 53 -8.13 4.62 -8.92
N ARG A 54 -7.04 4.54 -8.14
CA ARG A 54 -5.75 4.00 -8.59
C ARG A 54 -5.35 2.72 -7.86
N LEU A 55 -5.87 2.52 -6.66
CA LEU A 55 -5.53 1.43 -5.76
C LEU A 55 -6.81 0.71 -5.36
N GLN A 56 -6.72 -0.61 -5.24
CA GLN A 56 -7.86 -1.47 -4.89
C GLN A 56 -7.47 -2.37 -3.72
N LEU A 57 -8.41 -2.59 -2.80
CA LEU A 57 -8.28 -3.60 -1.75
C LEU A 57 -8.65 -4.97 -2.36
N VAL A 58 -7.87 -6.02 -2.06
CA VAL A 58 -8.03 -7.32 -2.73
C VAL A 58 -9.22 -8.13 -2.18
N THR A 59 -9.49 -7.99 -0.88
CA THR A 59 -10.51 -8.77 -0.17
C THR A 59 -11.71 -7.95 0.27
N GLU A 60 -11.70 -6.65 -0.01
CA GLU A 60 -12.73 -5.71 0.44
C GLU A 60 -13.41 -5.06 -0.75
N ASP A 61 -14.75 -5.09 -0.75
CA ASP A 61 -15.56 -4.44 -1.79
C ASP A 61 -15.66 -2.93 -1.57
N ASP A 62 -15.64 -2.47 -0.31
CA ASP A 62 -15.62 -1.05 0.02
C ASP A 62 -14.19 -0.50 -0.06
N PRO A 63 -13.86 0.37 -1.04
CA PRO A 63 -12.53 0.94 -1.14
C PRO A 63 -12.19 1.94 -0.03
N HIS A 64 -13.18 2.32 0.79
CA HIS A 64 -13.01 3.20 1.93
C HIS A 64 -12.73 2.46 3.24
N THR A 65 -12.68 1.11 3.24
CA THR A 65 -12.26 0.32 4.40
C THR A 65 -10.88 0.78 4.90
N PRO A 66 -10.67 0.93 6.22
CA PRO A 66 -9.36 1.24 6.77
C PRO A 66 -8.33 0.17 6.37
N ILE A 67 -7.07 0.58 6.22
CA ILE A 67 -6.02 -0.41 6.00
C ILE A 67 -5.70 -1.05 7.35
N GLU A 68 -5.97 -2.34 7.47
CA GLU A 68 -5.68 -3.16 8.66
C GLU A 68 -4.71 -4.31 8.36
N GLU A 69 -4.19 -4.94 9.40
CA GLU A 69 -3.27 -6.08 9.26
C GLU A 69 -3.89 -7.19 8.40
N ASN A 70 -3.08 -7.82 7.55
CA ASN A 70 -3.46 -8.83 6.55
C ASN A 70 -4.21 -8.34 5.31
N LEU A 71 -4.73 -7.12 5.33
CA LEU A 71 -5.33 -6.53 4.15
C LEU A 71 -4.27 -6.35 3.04
N SER A 72 -4.66 -6.63 1.79
CA SER A 72 -3.78 -6.47 0.64
C SER A 72 -4.27 -5.35 -0.28
N ILE A 73 -3.35 -4.46 -0.64
CA ILE A 73 -3.56 -3.35 -1.58
C ILE A 73 -2.97 -3.76 -2.92
N LYS A 74 -3.83 -3.96 -3.92
CA LYS A 74 -3.43 -4.21 -5.30
C LYS A 74 -2.84 -2.94 -5.91
N LEU A 75 -1.66 -3.08 -6.50
CA LEU A 75 -1.00 -2.02 -7.25
C LEU A 75 -1.40 -2.08 -8.74
N PRO A 76 -1.45 -0.93 -9.43
CA PRO A 76 -1.76 -0.88 -10.86
C PRO A 76 -0.66 -1.57 -11.68
N TYR A 77 -1.04 -2.10 -12.85
CA TYR A 77 -0.10 -2.74 -13.78
C TYR A 77 1.01 -1.79 -14.28
N HIS A 78 0.69 -0.49 -14.42
CA HIS A 78 1.64 0.59 -14.67
C HIS A 78 1.25 1.88 -13.95
N THR A 79 2.25 2.63 -13.50
CA THR A 79 2.05 3.98 -12.95
C THR A 79 2.12 5.11 -14.00
N LYS A 80 2.53 4.82 -15.24
CA LYS A 80 2.62 5.78 -16.38
C LYS A 80 3.28 7.12 -16.01
N GLY A 81 4.37 7.07 -15.24
CA GLY A 81 5.13 8.25 -14.82
C GLY A 81 4.57 9.01 -13.61
N LYS A 82 3.37 8.64 -13.11
CA LYS A 82 2.83 9.17 -11.85
C LYS A 82 3.01 8.13 -10.75
N PRO A 83 4.04 8.19 -9.91
CA PRO A 83 4.25 7.17 -8.88
C PRO A 83 3.08 7.13 -7.88
N ILE A 84 3.01 6.05 -7.11
CA ILE A 84 2.11 5.91 -5.96
C ILE A 84 2.83 6.49 -4.76
N ILE A 85 2.24 7.45 -4.07
CA ILE A 85 2.88 8.15 -2.95
C ILE A 85 2.37 7.59 -1.62
N ILE A 86 3.31 7.22 -0.73
CA ILE A 86 3.04 6.80 0.64
C ILE A 86 3.53 7.90 1.58
N GLY A 87 2.64 8.40 2.44
CA GLY A 87 2.93 9.59 3.24
C GLY A 87 2.01 9.81 4.43
N GLY A 88 2.41 10.74 5.30
CA GLY A 88 1.61 11.25 6.41
C GLY A 88 0.72 12.42 6.03
N ASP A 89 0.30 13.20 7.04
CA ASP A 89 -0.55 14.38 6.85
C ASP A 89 0.33 15.63 6.81
N GLY A 90 0.39 16.28 5.64
CA GLY A 90 1.04 17.58 5.46
C GLY A 90 0.02 18.59 4.95
N SER A 91 0.24 19.87 5.28
CA SER A 91 -0.73 20.98 5.15
C SER A 91 -1.34 21.20 3.76
N ASP A 92 -0.77 20.64 2.69
CA ASP A 92 -1.12 20.98 1.30
C ASP A 92 -1.28 19.78 0.33
N TYR A 93 -1.26 18.52 0.80
CA TYR A 93 -1.04 17.38 -0.12
C TYR A 93 -2.27 16.53 -0.45
N THR A 94 -2.87 16.84 -1.61
CA THR A 94 -3.86 16.04 -2.35
C THR A 94 -3.25 14.85 -3.12
N ASP A 95 -1.92 14.68 -3.11
CA ASP A 95 -1.24 13.72 -3.97
C ASP A 95 -0.76 12.44 -3.27
N VAL A 96 -0.96 12.31 -1.96
CA VAL A 96 -0.73 11.06 -1.22
C VAL A 96 -1.79 10.03 -1.63
N ASP A 97 -1.36 8.87 -2.11
CA ASP A 97 -2.26 7.79 -2.52
C ASP A 97 -2.55 6.83 -1.36
N ILE A 98 -1.53 6.51 -0.54
CA ILE A 98 -1.64 5.70 0.68
C ILE A 98 -1.26 6.57 1.88
N TYR A 99 -2.25 6.87 2.71
CA TYR A 99 -2.08 7.70 3.89
C TYR A 99 -1.76 6.84 5.11
N LEU A 100 -0.70 7.21 5.84
CA LEU A 100 -0.28 6.58 7.09
C LEU A 100 -0.04 7.67 8.15
N PRO A 101 -0.80 7.72 9.24
CA PRO A 101 -0.68 8.79 10.22
C PRO A 101 0.66 8.74 10.96
N GLY A 102 1.27 9.90 11.16
CA GLY A 102 2.50 10.05 11.95
C GLY A 102 3.80 9.70 11.24
N ILE A 103 3.81 9.33 9.95
CA ILE A 103 5.06 9.26 9.15
C ILE A 103 5.35 10.60 8.46
N ALA A 104 6.47 10.70 7.74
CA ALA A 104 6.76 11.88 6.93
C ALA A 104 5.73 12.10 5.81
N ASP A 105 5.35 13.35 5.55
CA ASP A 105 4.34 13.78 4.57
C ASP A 105 4.52 13.10 3.20
N ARG A 106 5.79 12.96 2.79
CA ARG A 106 6.22 12.23 1.59
C ARG A 106 7.32 11.27 1.98
N CYS A 107 6.93 10.08 2.43
CA CYS A 107 7.86 9.11 3.00
C CYS A 107 8.55 8.28 1.91
N ALA A 108 7.76 7.69 1.03
CA ALA A 108 8.22 6.85 -0.05
C ALA A 108 7.32 6.96 -1.28
N SER A 109 7.83 6.51 -2.42
CA SER A 109 7.04 6.35 -3.63
C SER A 109 7.25 5.00 -4.28
N LEU A 110 6.23 4.46 -4.94
CA LEU A 110 6.31 3.24 -5.74
C LEU A 110 6.06 3.56 -7.21
N SER A 111 6.94 3.07 -8.07
CA SER A 111 6.74 3.07 -9.52
C SER A 111 6.52 1.64 -9.99
N VAL A 112 5.49 1.43 -10.81
CA VAL A 112 5.19 0.11 -11.37
C VAL A 112 5.33 0.17 -12.88
N ASN A 113 6.12 -0.75 -13.42
CA ASN A 113 6.28 -0.92 -14.86
C ASN A 113 6.25 -2.41 -15.22
N ASN A 114 5.21 -2.87 -15.92
CA ASN A 114 5.03 -4.29 -16.25
C ASN A 114 5.19 -5.18 -15.01
N ARG A 115 4.50 -4.84 -13.92
CA ARG A 115 4.58 -5.53 -12.60
C ARG A 115 5.92 -5.41 -11.86
N VAL A 116 6.99 -4.88 -12.47
CA VAL A 116 8.22 -4.56 -11.75
C VAL A 116 7.95 -3.34 -10.88
N VAL A 117 8.10 -3.48 -9.57
CA VAL A 117 7.89 -2.40 -8.60
C VAL A 117 9.23 -1.89 -8.11
N GLU A 118 9.46 -0.59 -8.27
CA GLU A 118 10.58 0.13 -7.69
C GLU A 118 10.07 1.01 -6.55
N ILE A 119 10.68 0.90 -5.38
CA ILE A 119 10.50 1.85 -4.28
C ILE A 119 11.60 2.91 -4.31
N GLN A 120 11.22 4.16 -4.07
CA GLN A 120 12.14 5.26 -3.82
C GLN A 120 11.92 5.84 -2.43
N CYS A 121 13.00 6.02 -1.67
CA CYS A 121 12.98 6.67 -0.37
C CYS A 121 12.98 8.19 -0.56
N TRP A 122 11.97 8.89 -0.03
CA TRP A 122 11.89 10.36 -0.11
C TRP A 122 12.24 11.04 1.22
N ALA A 123 11.99 10.35 2.35
CA ALA A 123 12.32 10.83 3.70
C ALA A 123 13.55 10.12 4.28
N THR A 124 14.61 10.89 4.54
CA THR A 124 15.88 10.39 5.10
C THR A 124 15.65 9.62 6.39
N GLY A 125 16.18 8.40 6.45
CA GLY A 125 16.13 7.60 7.69
C GLY A 125 14.74 7.05 8.02
N LYS A 126 13.79 7.03 7.08
CA LYS A 126 12.40 6.62 7.35
C LYS A 126 11.95 5.35 6.63
N VAL A 127 12.69 4.87 5.64
CA VAL A 127 12.32 3.69 4.85
C VAL A 127 13.37 2.61 5.03
N GLN A 128 12.94 1.39 5.39
CA GLN A 128 13.80 0.21 5.43
C GLN A 128 13.24 -0.89 4.52
N ILE A 129 14.13 -1.66 3.90
CA ILE A 129 13.80 -2.88 3.16
C ILE A 129 14.52 -4.05 3.83
N ASN A 130 13.77 -5.02 4.33
CA ASN A 130 14.30 -6.12 5.15
C ASN A 130 15.26 -5.62 6.25
N ARG A 131 14.80 -4.62 7.03
CA ARG A 131 15.56 -3.95 8.12
C ARG A 131 16.81 -3.18 7.68
N THR A 132 17.10 -3.09 6.38
CA THR A 132 18.19 -2.27 5.86
C THR A 132 17.66 -0.89 5.50
N LEU A 133 18.23 0.15 6.10
CA LEU A 133 17.84 1.53 5.84
C LEU A 133 18.15 1.93 4.39
N MET A 134 17.19 2.58 3.74
CA MET A 134 17.39 3.17 2.42
C MET A 134 17.99 4.57 2.54
N GLU A 135 18.95 4.87 1.67
CA GLU A 135 19.46 6.22 1.50
C GLU A 135 18.38 7.15 0.91
N ARG A 136 18.44 8.45 1.24
CA ARG A 136 17.52 9.45 0.69
C ARG A 136 17.65 9.49 -0.83
N ARG A 137 16.52 9.48 -1.54
CA ARG A 137 16.40 9.36 -3.01
C ARG A 137 16.88 8.02 -3.58
N GLY A 138 17.41 7.12 -2.75
CA GLY A 138 17.78 5.77 -3.12
C GLY A 138 16.58 5.01 -3.67
N LYS A 139 16.84 4.23 -4.72
CA LYS A 139 15.86 3.41 -5.43
C LYS A 139 16.19 1.94 -5.28
N LYS A 140 15.18 1.09 -5.21
CA LYS A 140 15.35 -0.36 -5.14
C LYS A 140 14.17 -1.07 -5.79
N SER A 141 14.46 -2.02 -6.68
CA SER A 141 13.45 -2.96 -7.17
C SER A 141 13.04 -3.91 -6.04
N LEU A 142 11.74 -4.02 -5.80
CA LEU A 142 11.17 -4.93 -4.83
C LEU A 142 11.12 -6.36 -5.39
N ARG A 143 11.22 -7.34 -4.49
CA ARG A 143 11.09 -8.77 -4.79
C ARG A 143 10.08 -9.40 -3.83
N HIS A 144 9.40 -10.46 -4.28
CA HIS A 144 8.47 -11.21 -3.46
C HIS A 144 8.97 -11.43 -2.02
N GLY A 145 8.08 -11.21 -1.05
CA GLY A 145 8.33 -11.45 0.37
C GLY A 145 9.21 -10.40 1.05
N GLN A 146 9.63 -9.34 0.35
CA GLN A 146 10.37 -8.25 0.99
C GLN A 146 9.45 -7.43 1.91
N ILE A 147 9.97 -7.13 3.09
CA ILE A 147 9.32 -6.28 4.08
C ILE A 147 9.78 -4.84 3.88
N ILE A 148 8.81 -3.95 3.67
CA ILE A 148 8.97 -2.50 3.64
C ILE A 148 8.56 -1.99 5.01
N THR A 149 9.46 -1.33 5.72
CA THR A 149 9.17 -0.70 7.01
C THR A 149 9.26 0.82 6.88
N LEU A 150 8.21 1.51 7.32
CA LEU A 150 8.07 2.96 7.30
C LEU A 150 8.04 3.47 8.74
N LEU A 151 9.11 4.14 9.16
CA LEU A 151 9.28 4.61 10.54
C LEU A 151 8.47 5.88 10.77
N ARG A 152 7.82 5.97 11.94
CA ARG A 152 7.06 7.16 12.33
C ARG A 152 7.97 8.30 12.79
N ASN A 153 7.45 9.51 12.67
CA ASN A 153 8.05 10.75 13.15
C ASN A 153 7.62 11.05 14.58
N ASP A 154 6.33 10.83 14.88
CA ASP A 154 5.72 11.18 16.16
C ASP A 154 6.00 10.16 17.26
N LYS A 155 6.27 8.90 16.89
CA LYS A 155 6.55 7.78 17.80
C LYS A 155 7.73 6.96 17.25
N PRO A 156 8.98 7.23 17.67
CA PRO A 156 10.18 6.64 17.07
C PRO A 156 10.29 5.11 17.18
N ASP A 157 9.60 4.52 18.15
CA ASP A 157 9.51 3.07 18.40
C ASP A 157 8.41 2.38 17.58
N LYS A 158 7.60 3.16 16.85
CA LYS A 158 6.47 2.67 16.06
C LYS A 158 6.72 2.84 14.56
N TYR A 159 6.14 1.93 13.79
CA TYR A 159 6.35 1.85 12.36
C TYR A 159 5.15 1.19 11.69
N TYR A 160 5.09 1.29 10.36
CA TYR A 160 4.19 0.53 9.51
C TYR A 160 4.98 -0.45 8.65
N CYS A 161 4.52 -1.68 8.54
CA CYS A 161 5.13 -2.70 7.70
C CYS A 161 4.20 -3.15 6.57
N PHE A 162 4.75 -3.24 5.36
CA PHE A 162 4.13 -3.95 4.25
C PHE A 162 5.00 -5.12 3.80
N CYS A 163 4.40 -6.25 3.48
CA CYS A 163 5.03 -7.32 2.73
C CYS A 163 4.69 -7.14 1.24
N PHE A 164 5.70 -7.15 0.37
CA PHE A 164 5.50 -7.06 -1.07
C PHE A 164 5.27 -8.43 -1.71
N TYR A 165 4.21 -8.55 -2.51
CA TYR A 165 3.89 -9.73 -3.31
C TYR A 165 3.95 -9.36 -4.80
N ASP A 166 4.65 -10.15 -5.60
CA ASP A 166 4.64 -10.04 -7.07
C ASP A 166 3.72 -11.06 -7.76
N THR A 167 3.13 -11.97 -6.98
CA THR A 167 2.30 -13.09 -7.43
C THR A 167 1.03 -13.26 -6.60
N LEU A 168 0.44 -12.18 -6.09
CA LEU A 168 -0.81 -12.31 -5.34
C LEU A 168 -1.90 -12.78 -6.29
N TYR A 169 -2.53 -13.91 -5.97
CA TYR A 169 -3.63 -14.47 -6.76
C TYR A 169 -4.82 -13.53 -6.70
N ASP A 170 -5.30 -13.13 -7.87
CA ASP A 170 -6.44 -12.25 -8.02
C ASP A 170 -7.57 -13.00 -8.74
N PRO A 171 -8.59 -13.48 -8.00
CA PRO A 171 -9.70 -14.22 -8.59
C PRO A 171 -10.65 -13.36 -9.42
N GLN A 172 -10.56 -12.02 -9.35
CA GLN A 172 -11.47 -11.07 -10.00
C GLN A 172 -10.88 -10.36 -11.21
N SER A 173 -9.65 -10.71 -11.62
CA SER A 173 -8.96 -10.08 -12.75
C SER A 173 -9.34 -10.63 -14.12
#